data_AF-A0A4R6MPE3-F1
#
_entry.id   AF-A0A4R6MPE3-F1
#
_cell.length_a   1.000
_cell.length_b   1.000
_cell.length_c   1.000
_cell.angle_alpha   90.00
_cell.angle_beta   90.00
_cell.angle_gamma   90.00
#
_symmetry.space_group_name_H-M   'P 1'
#
loop_
_entity.id
_entity.type
_entity.pdbx_description
1 polymer ?
#
loop_
_entity_poly.entity_id
_entity_poly.type
_entity_poly.pdbx_seq_one_letter_code
_entity_poly.pdbx_strand_id
1 'polypeptide(L)'
;MKTKTTIAFFIVLSTFFLQAQQQTKGIIGTNNWMNNWTNFKPAANEYNEATNIIAGTIDKDLKLLKRNTYQLVGVVYVTNNATLTIEPGTVIRGDDKTCGTLVITNGAKIIAEGLETDPIIFTSNKEKTERKPGDWGGIIVLGKAPINTLGGLHTLPFDLEPLLNHYGGQDAEDNSGVLKYIRIEYAGRKLSSLKELNGLSLAGVGRKTVLNNIQISYSNDDSFECYGGDLNMSNLISYRTTDDDFDFTQGAQINISNSVAIRHPFSSDISGSRCFEVDSYDKIGGTDMSKKMTKINASNITLVNMEENNQGLVRESVYVRENTFFNLSNSIISGFTPFVLLEGNIGNGDENLAKLTFKNLIVNNCNGGINSESSSSNAVIENFYNSQNSGIEYTKLKNTELFTTPNIKGSPDFRANVNNTLAIGN
;
A
#
# COMPACT_ATOMS: atom_id res chain seq x y z
N MET A 1 -60.29 25.54 -53.48
CA MET A 1 -60.55 25.19 -52.07
C MET A 1 -59.32 24.46 -51.54
N LYS A 2 -58.46 25.15 -50.78
CA LYS A 2 -57.14 24.62 -50.38
C LYS A 2 -57.20 24.09 -48.95
N THR A 3 -56.98 22.79 -48.83
CA THR A 3 -56.93 21.97 -47.63
C THR A 3 -55.84 22.47 -46.68
N LYS A 4 -56.17 22.72 -45.41
CA LYS A 4 -55.20 23.04 -44.37
C LYS A 4 -54.59 21.75 -43.85
N THR A 5 -53.31 21.54 -44.07
CA THR A 5 -52.52 20.44 -43.49
C THR A 5 -51.93 20.92 -42.17
N THR A 6 -52.39 20.38 -41.06
CA THR A 6 -51.82 20.64 -39.73
C THR A 6 -50.65 19.67 -39.52
N ILE A 7 -49.42 20.18 -39.48
CA ILE A 7 -48.24 19.41 -39.12
C ILE A 7 -48.03 19.56 -37.61
N ALA A 8 -48.24 18.47 -36.86
CA ALA A 8 -47.91 18.39 -35.45
C ALA A 8 -46.42 18.05 -35.29
N PHE A 9 -45.63 18.98 -34.76
CA PHE A 9 -44.26 18.70 -34.33
C PHE A 9 -44.32 18.06 -32.93
N PHE A 10 -44.09 16.75 -32.85
CA PHE A 10 -43.77 16.09 -31.59
C PHE A 10 -42.31 16.39 -31.25
N ILE A 11 -42.10 17.32 -30.32
CA ILE A 11 -40.80 17.47 -29.65
C ILE A 11 -40.69 16.36 -28.62
N VAL A 12 -39.97 15.30 -28.96
CA VAL A 12 -39.52 14.30 -27.99
C VAL A 12 -38.39 14.96 -27.19
N LEU A 13 -38.74 15.50 -26.03
CA LEU A 13 -37.77 15.97 -25.05
C LEU A 13 -37.15 14.73 -24.39
N SER A 14 -36.05 14.21 -24.96
CA SER A 14 -35.23 13.20 -24.28
C SER A 14 -34.54 13.88 -23.11
N THR A 15 -35.15 13.82 -21.92
CA THR A 15 -34.50 14.14 -20.67
C THR A 15 -33.42 13.09 -20.43
N PHE A 16 -32.21 13.34 -20.91
CA PHE A 16 -31.03 12.72 -20.34
C PHE A 16 -30.94 13.21 -18.90
N PHE A 17 -31.47 12.44 -17.97
CA PHE A 17 -31.02 12.48 -16.59
C PHE A 17 -29.53 12.13 -16.63
N LEU A 18 -28.68 13.15 -16.70
CA LEU A 18 -27.37 13.08 -16.09
C LEU A 18 -27.65 12.88 -14.60
N GLN A 19 -27.86 11.62 -14.18
CA GLN A 19 -27.37 11.24 -12.88
C GLN A 19 -25.88 11.57 -12.96
N ALA A 20 -25.48 12.68 -12.34
CA ALA A 20 -24.12 12.83 -11.88
C ALA A 20 -23.89 11.60 -11.01
N GLN A 21 -23.36 10.54 -11.60
CA GLN A 21 -23.10 9.30 -10.92
C GLN A 21 -22.04 9.68 -9.89
N GLN A 22 -22.48 9.87 -8.65
CA GLN A 22 -21.65 10.30 -7.54
C GLN A 22 -20.44 9.38 -7.54
N GLN A 23 -19.27 9.95 -7.83
CA GLN A 23 -18.06 9.16 -8.02
C GLN A 23 -17.84 8.35 -6.74
N THR A 24 -17.85 7.03 -6.88
CA THR A 24 -17.80 6.12 -5.73
C THR A 24 -16.49 6.34 -4.99
N LYS A 25 -16.55 6.67 -3.71
CA LYS A 25 -15.39 6.87 -2.84
C LYS A 25 -14.94 5.53 -2.25
N GLY A 26 -13.65 5.41 -1.95
CA GLY A 26 -13.05 4.17 -1.47
C GLY A 26 -12.66 3.25 -2.62
N ILE A 27 -12.36 1.99 -2.30
CA ILE A 27 -12.10 0.97 -3.32
C ILE A 27 -13.34 0.73 -4.19
N ILE A 28 -13.11 0.42 -5.47
CA ILE A 28 -14.12 0.30 -6.52
C ILE A 28 -14.01 -1.03 -7.28
N GLY A 29 -15.03 -1.33 -8.08
CA GLY A 29 -15.13 -2.52 -8.93
C GLY A 29 -16.57 -3.00 -8.99
N THR A 30 -16.98 -3.60 -10.11
CA THR A 30 -18.31 -4.21 -10.25
C THR A 30 -18.47 -5.40 -9.31
N ASN A 31 -17.44 -6.24 -9.25
CA ASN A 31 -17.31 -7.35 -8.31
C ASN A 31 -16.28 -7.03 -7.22
N ASN A 32 -16.35 -7.77 -6.10
CA ASN A 32 -15.33 -7.68 -5.06
C ASN A 32 -14.03 -8.33 -5.57
N TRP A 33 -13.07 -7.50 -6.01
CA TRP A 33 -11.79 -7.94 -6.54
C TRP A 33 -10.88 -8.60 -5.50
N MET A 34 -11.23 -8.55 -4.21
CA MET A 34 -10.52 -9.25 -3.13
C MET A 34 -10.94 -10.72 -3.02
N ASN A 35 -12.04 -11.15 -3.65
CA ASN A 35 -12.49 -12.53 -3.56
C ASN A 35 -11.50 -13.51 -4.20
N ASN A 36 -11.54 -14.77 -3.77
CA ASN A 36 -10.83 -15.95 -4.30
C ASN A 36 -9.32 -16.03 -4.04
N TRP A 37 -8.59 -14.91 -4.02
CA TRP A 37 -7.12 -14.94 -3.87
C TRP A 37 -6.59 -14.45 -2.51
N THR A 38 -7.41 -13.71 -1.76
CA THR A 38 -7.02 -13.16 -0.46
C THR A 38 -7.29 -14.12 0.69
N ASN A 39 -6.65 -13.87 1.82
CA ASN A 39 -6.83 -14.64 3.04
C ASN A 39 -6.78 -13.74 4.29
N PHE A 40 -7.89 -13.62 4.99
CA PHE A 40 -7.99 -12.82 6.23
C PHE A 40 -7.90 -13.65 7.51
N LYS A 41 -7.59 -14.95 7.39
CA LYS A 41 -7.34 -15.87 8.52
C LYS A 41 -6.09 -16.73 8.30
N PRO A 42 -4.93 -16.16 7.98
CA PRO A 42 -3.72 -16.93 7.67
C PRO A 42 -3.25 -17.86 8.81
N ALA A 43 -3.63 -17.59 10.06
CA ALA A 43 -3.35 -18.47 11.20
C ALA A 43 -4.13 -19.80 11.16
N ALA A 44 -5.22 -19.88 10.39
CA ALA A 44 -6.01 -21.10 10.24
C ALA A 44 -5.51 -21.99 9.09
N ASN A 45 -4.63 -21.48 8.23
CA ASN A 45 -4.15 -22.19 7.05
C ASN A 45 -3.00 -23.13 7.40
N GLU A 46 -3.12 -24.37 6.94
CA GLU A 46 -2.01 -25.31 6.91
C GLU A 46 -1.42 -25.35 5.50
N TYR A 47 -0.10 -25.28 5.40
CA TYR A 47 0.61 -25.39 4.13
C TYR A 47 1.49 -26.64 4.15
N ASN A 48 1.70 -27.25 3.00
CA ASN A 48 2.53 -28.45 2.90
C ASN A 48 3.95 -28.18 3.40
N GLU A 49 4.57 -29.19 4.02
CA GLU A 49 5.98 -29.13 4.39
C GLU A 49 6.90 -28.90 3.19
N ALA A 50 8.04 -28.26 3.43
CA ALA A 50 8.99 -27.94 2.39
C ALA A 50 9.58 -29.22 1.77
N THR A 51 9.46 -29.33 0.45
CA THR A 51 10.08 -30.40 -0.34
C THR A 51 11.44 -29.99 -0.88
N ASN A 52 11.71 -28.68 -0.91
CA ASN A 52 12.92 -28.09 -1.47
C ASN A 52 13.42 -26.93 -0.61
N ILE A 53 14.74 -26.82 -0.50
CA ILE A 53 15.40 -25.68 0.14
C ILE A 53 15.95 -24.77 -0.94
N ILE A 54 15.78 -23.46 -0.76
CA ILE A 54 16.43 -22.41 -1.53
C ILE A 54 17.29 -21.60 -0.56
N ALA A 55 18.59 -21.52 -0.85
CA ALA A 55 19.57 -20.83 -0.01
C ALA A 55 20.66 -20.20 -0.89
N GLY A 56 21.33 -19.15 -0.40
CA GLY A 56 22.49 -18.55 -1.07
C GLY A 56 22.13 -17.76 -2.32
N THR A 57 22.86 -17.97 -3.42
CA THR A 57 22.72 -17.16 -4.64
C THR A 57 22.12 -17.97 -5.80
N ILE A 58 21.16 -17.36 -6.49
CA ILE A 58 20.57 -17.79 -7.76
C ILE A 58 21.19 -16.90 -8.84
N ASP A 59 22.20 -17.40 -9.56
CA ASP A 59 22.99 -16.67 -10.58
C ASP A 59 22.60 -17.00 -12.03
N LYS A 60 21.57 -17.84 -12.19
CA LYS A 60 20.96 -18.27 -13.45
C LYS A 60 19.46 -18.39 -13.29
N ASP A 61 18.74 -18.32 -14.40
CA ASP A 61 17.28 -18.46 -14.39
C ASP A 61 16.85 -19.72 -13.65
N LEU A 62 15.89 -19.54 -12.74
CA LEU A 62 15.35 -20.61 -11.91
C LEU A 62 13.83 -20.55 -11.97
N LYS A 63 13.20 -21.72 -12.16
CA LYS A 63 11.75 -21.85 -12.12
C LYS A 63 11.31 -22.70 -10.93
N LEU A 64 10.51 -22.11 -10.05
CA LEU A 64 9.83 -22.81 -8.95
C LEU A 64 8.50 -23.37 -9.45
N LEU A 65 8.23 -24.63 -9.13
CA LEU A 65 7.09 -25.39 -9.67
C LEU A 65 6.01 -25.58 -8.59
N LYS A 66 4.73 -25.46 -8.99
CA LYS A 66 3.57 -25.55 -8.08
C LYS A 66 3.52 -26.86 -7.28
N ARG A 67 4.05 -27.94 -7.84
CA ARG A 67 4.06 -29.28 -7.21
C ARG A 67 4.95 -29.38 -5.96
N ASN A 68 5.77 -28.37 -5.69
CA ASN A 68 6.73 -28.34 -4.60
C ASN A 68 6.36 -27.23 -3.60
N THR A 69 6.75 -27.41 -2.34
CA THR A 69 6.85 -26.31 -1.38
C THR A 69 8.33 -25.98 -1.17
N TYR A 70 8.65 -24.70 -1.16
CA TYR A 70 10.03 -24.22 -1.00
C TYR A 70 10.24 -23.60 0.37
N GLN A 71 11.42 -23.78 0.96
CA GLN A 71 11.85 -23.05 2.15
C GLN A 71 13.02 -22.14 1.80
N LEU A 72 12.90 -20.84 2.10
CA LEU A 72 13.96 -19.85 1.99
C LEU A 72 14.80 -19.89 3.27
N VAL A 73 16.07 -20.26 3.15
CA VAL A 73 17.01 -20.36 4.28
C VAL A 73 18.10 -19.31 4.12
N GLY A 74 18.23 -18.44 5.13
CA GLY A 74 19.08 -17.25 5.09
C GLY A 74 18.60 -16.22 4.09
N VAL A 75 19.49 -15.29 3.73
CA VAL A 75 19.23 -14.33 2.66
C VAL A 75 19.54 -14.99 1.31
N VAL A 76 18.52 -15.06 0.46
CA VAL A 76 18.59 -15.63 -0.89
C VAL A 76 18.66 -14.50 -1.91
N TYR A 77 19.73 -14.46 -2.70
CA TYR A 77 19.93 -13.42 -3.72
C TYR A 77 19.68 -13.94 -5.12
N VAL A 78 18.85 -13.26 -5.90
CA VAL A 78 18.76 -13.46 -7.36
C VAL A 78 19.65 -12.42 -8.02
N THR A 79 20.66 -12.87 -8.78
CA THR A 79 21.78 -12.03 -9.25
C THR A 79 22.09 -12.28 -10.72
N ASN A 80 23.13 -11.60 -11.25
CA ASN A 80 23.66 -11.84 -12.60
C ASN A 80 22.60 -11.73 -13.71
N ASN A 81 21.66 -10.79 -13.56
CA ASN A 81 20.51 -10.59 -14.44
C ASN A 81 19.61 -11.84 -14.61
N ALA A 82 19.68 -12.80 -13.69
CA ALA A 82 18.84 -13.98 -13.69
C ALA A 82 17.38 -13.63 -13.41
N THR A 83 16.49 -14.50 -13.87
CA THR A 83 15.05 -14.43 -13.63
C THR A 83 14.60 -15.58 -12.73
N LEU A 84 14.06 -15.26 -11.56
CA LEU A 84 13.34 -16.21 -10.72
C LEU A 84 11.86 -16.23 -11.14
N THR A 85 11.42 -17.32 -11.75
CA THR A 85 10.02 -17.53 -12.14
C THR A 85 9.33 -18.44 -11.12
N ILE A 86 8.13 -18.10 -10.69
CA ILE A 86 7.35 -18.87 -9.71
C ILE A 86 6.00 -19.21 -10.31
N GLU A 87 5.67 -20.50 -10.39
CA GLU A 87 4.37 -20.93 -10.90
C GLU A 87 3.21 -20.52 -9.96
N PRO A 88 2.02 -20.21 -10.51
CA PRO A 88 0.82 -19.98 -9.70
C PRO A 88 0.56 -21.07 -8.67
N GLY A 89 0.11 -20.68 -7.47
CA GLY A 89 -0.19 -21.61 -6.37
C GLY A 89 1.04 -22.21 -5.67
N THR A 90 2.26 -21.81 -6.02
CA THR A 90 3.48 -22.23 -5.29
C THR A 90 3.48 -21.63 -3.89
N VAL A 91 3.89 -22.44 -2.90
CA VAL A 91 4.13 -22.00 -1.53
C VAL A 91 5.63 -21.88 -1.26
N ILE A 92 6.02 -20.76 -0.67
CA ILE A 92 7.37 -20.42 -0.26
C ILE A 92 7.33 -20.07 1.24
N ARG A 93 8.10 -20.79 2.05
CA ARG A 93 8.19 -20.64 3.51
C ARG A 93 9.50 -19.94 3.88
N GLY A 94 9.45 -18.76 4.49
CA GLY A 94 10.60 -18.07 5.03
C GLY A 94 11.05 -18.72 6.35
N ASP A 95 12.32 -19.10 6.45
CA ASP A 95 12.86 -19.75 7.64
C ASP A 95 13.02 -18.77 8.82
N ASP A 96 12.39 -19.11 9.94
CA ASP A 96 12.40 -18.28 11.15
C ASP A 96 13.75 -18.21 11.85
N LYS A 97 14.54 -19.28 11.79
CA LYS A 97 15.83 -19.34 12.48
C LYS A 97 16.89 -18.49 11.78
N THR A 98 16.88 -18.50 10.46
CA THR A 98 17.92 -17.85 9.63
C THR A 98 17.52 -16.50 9.06
N CYS A 99 16.30 -16.02 9.31
CA CYS A 99 15.77 -14.84 8.62
C CYS A 99 15.72 -15.06 7.11
N GLY A 100 14.97 -16.10 6.71
CA GLY A 100 14.63 -16.33 5.31
C GLY A 100 14.20 -15.02 4.66
N THR A 101 14.96 -14.54 3.68
CA THR A 101 14.72 -13.25 3.01
C THR A 101 15.01 -13.42 1.53
N LEU A 102 14.13 -12.94 0.66
CA LEU A 102 14.35 -13.00 -0.79
C LEU A 102 14.77 -11.62 -1.31
N VAL A 103 15.95 -11.54 -1.92
CA VAL A 103 16.50 -10.30 -2.50
C VAL A 103 16.64 -10.46 -4.01
N ILE A 104 15.88 -9.67 -4.75
CA ILE A 104 16.04 -9.51 -6.20
C ILE A 104 16.98 -8.35 -6.43
N THR A 105 18.22 -8.65 -6.81
CA THR A 105 19.26 -7.62 -6.96
C THR A 105 19.06 -6.79 -8.22
N ASN A 106 19.71 -5.64 -8.25
CA ASN A 106 19.67 -4.73 -9.38
C ASN A 106 20.03 -5.44 -10.70
N GLY A 107 19.10 -5.43 -11.66
CA GLY A 107 19.22 -6.08 -12.97
C GLY A 107 18.65 -7.50 -13.05
N ALA A 108 18.48 -8.19 -11.92
CA ALA A 108 17.75 -9.46 -11.83
C ALA A 108 16.23 -9.23 -11.82
N LYS A 109 15.46 -10.30 -11.99
CA LYS A 109 14.00 -10.25 -12.09
C LYS A 109 13.31 -11.32 -11.27
N ILE A 110 12.10 -10.99 -10.81
CA ILE A 110 11.13 -11.95 -10.27
C ILE A 110 9.88 -11.97 -11.15
N ILE A 111 9.43 -13.15 -11.56
CA ILE A 111 8.16 -13.37 -12.25
C ILE A 111 7.30 -14.26 -11.36
N ALA A 112 6.58 -13.63 -10.44
CA ALA A 112 5.60 -14.24 -9.55
C ALA A 112 4.20 -13.76 -9.95
N GLU A 113 3.69 -14.34 -11.03
CA GLU A 113 2.36 -14.07 -11.56
C GLU A 113 1.42 -15.21 -11.16
N GLY A 114 0.86 -15.12 -9.96
CA GLY A 114 -0.21 -16.00 -9.49
C GLY A 114 -1.52 -15.78 -10.24
N LEU A 115 -2.54 -16.56 -9.87
CA LEU A 115 -3.89 -16.44 -10.41
C LEU A 115 -4.88 -16.12 -9.31
N GLU A 116 -6.02 -15.54 -9.68
CA GLU A 116 -7.13 -15.28 -8.74
C GLU A 116 -7.57 -16.55 -7.98
N THR A 117 -7.49 -17.72 -8.61
CA THR A 117 -7.84 -19.01 -8.00
C THR A 117 -6.64 -19.76 -7.43
N ASP A 118 -5.41 -19.37 -7.77
CA ASP A 118 -4.16 -20.01 -7.38
C ASP A 118 -3.10 -18.94 -7.06
N PRO A 119 -3.27 -18.15 -5.98
CA PRO A 119 -2.29 -17.14 -5.60
C PRO A 119 -0.97 -17.79 -5.17
N ILE A 120 0.15 -17.11 -5.41
CA ILE A 120 1.45 -17.51 -4.87
C ILE A 120 1.51 -17.08 -3.40
N ILE A 121 2.06 -17.92 -2.53
CA ILE A 121 2.05 -17.69 -1.09
C ILE A 121 3.48 -17.67 -0.55
N PHE A 122 3.86 -16.55 0.05
CA PHE A 122 5.06 -16.41 0.88
C PHE A 122 4.62 -16.35 2.34
N THR A 123 5.13 -17.22 3.21
CA THR A 123 4.65 -17.35 4.59
C THR A 123 5.73 -17.85 5.54
N SER A 124 5.45 -17.90 6.83
CA SER A 124 6.36 -18.43 7.86
C SER A 124 6.59 -19.95 7.71
N ASN A 125 7.82 -20.41 8.01
CA ASN A 125 8.12 -21.84 8.14
C ASN A 125 7.54 -22.47 9.42
N LYS A 126 7.08 -21.69 10.40
CA LYS A 126 6.53 -22.24 11.66
C LYS A 126 5.19 -22.94 11.45
N GLU A 127 4.88 -23.82 12.39
CA GLU A 127 3.57 -24.44 12.55
C GLU A 127 2.48 -23.38 12.71
N LYS A 128 1.28 -23.64 12.19
CA LYS A 128 0.21 -22.63 12.10
C LYS A 128 -0.14 -21.94 13.44
N THR A 129 0.03 -22.63 14.57
CA THR A 129 -0.27 -22.10 15.92
C THR A 129 0.83 -21.21 16.48
N GLU A 130 2.01 -21.21 15.87
CA GLU A 130 3.20 -20.51 16.36
C GLU A 130 3.61 -19.34 15.48
N ARG A 131 2.95 -19.14 14.34
CA ARG A 131 3.23 -18.06 13.40
C ARG A 131 2.99 -16.70 14.05
N LYS A 132 3.96 -15.80 13.89
CA LYS A 132 3.92 -14.44 14.44
C LYS A 132 4.43 -13.45 13.40
N PRO A 133 3.97 -12.18 13.47
CA PRO A 133 4.62 -11.11 12.74
C PRO A 133 6.15 -11.18 12.91
N GLY A 134 6.90 -10.98 11.83
CA GLY A 134 8.36 -10.92 11.86
C GLY A 134 9.05 -12.29 11.90
N ASP A 135 8.30 -13.36 11.65
CA ASP A 135 8.87 -14.70 11.57
C ASP A 135 9.95 -14.80 10.49
N TRP A 136 9.85 -14.06 9.38
CA TRP A 136 10.86 -14.06 8.31
C TRP A 136 11.06 -12.65 7.73
N GLY A 137 12.03 -12.49 6.85
CA GLY A 137 12.51 -11.18 6.42
C GLY A 137 11.75 -10.52 5.28
N GLY A 138 10.81 -11.20 4.63
CA GLY A 138 10.07 -10.62 3.50
C GLY A 138 10.82 -10.65 2.17
N ILE A 139 10.36 -9.80 1.24
CA ILE A 139 10.88 -9.71 -0.13
C ILE A 139 11.46 -8.31 -0.35
N ILE A 140 12.65 -8.25 -0.92
CA ILE A 140 13.34 -7.02 -1.29
C ILE A 140 13.57 -7.04 -2.80
N VAL A 141 13.18 -5.95 -3.48
CA VAL A 141 13.44 -5.76 -4.90
C VAL A 141 14.27 -4.48 -5.09
N LEU A 142 15.43 -4.62 -5.71
CA LEU A 142 16.38 -3.53 -5.98
C LEU A 142 16.35 -3.22 -7.48
N GLY A 143 16.06 -1.98 -7.84
CA GLY A 143 15.97 -1.52 -9.22
C GLY A 143 16.93 -0.38 -9.57
N LYS A 144 16.77 0.13 -10.80
CA LYS A 144 17.61 1.18 -11.42
C LYS A 144 16.92 2.55 -11.57
N ALA A 145 15.72 2.69 -11.03
CA ALA A 145 14.96 3.92 -11.12
C ALA A 145 15.54 5.02 -10.22
N PRO A 146 15.29 6.30 -10.56
CA PRO A 146 15.85 7.43 -9.80
C PRO A 146 15.43 7.44 -8.34
N ILE A 147 16.36 7.92 -7.51
CA ILE A 147 16.17 8.24 -6.09
C ILE A 147 16.76 9.62 -5.84
N ASN A 148 16.39 10.27 -4.73
CA ASN A 148 16.88 11.61 -4.39
C ASN A 148 18.07 11.62 -3.43
N THR A 149 18.69 10.48 -3.15
CA THR A 149 19.92 10.44 -2.34
C THR A 149 21.11 11.03 -3.11
N LEU A 150 22.10 11.56 -2.38
CA LEU A 150 23.32 12.09 -2.99
C LEU A 150 24.00 11.03 -3.86
N GLY A 151 24.28 11.39 -5.12
CA GLY A 151 24.87 10.48 -6.12
C GLY A 151 23.86 9.56 -6.83
N GLY A 152 22.59 9.51 -6.39
CA GLY A 152 21.52 8.74 -7.04
C GLY A 152 21.68 7.22 -6.95
N LEU A 153 22.53 6.74 -6.03
CA LEU A 153 22.74 5.33 -5.71
C LEU A 153 22.76 5.17 -4.20
N HIS A 154 22.16 4.10 -3.69
CA HIS A 154 22.15 3.82 -2.25
C HIS A 154 22.10 2.31 -1.95
N THR A 155 22.16 1.95 -0.67
CA THR A 155 22.11 0.58 -0.16
C THR A 155 21.13 0.53 1.00
N LEU A 156 20.35 -0.54 1.12
CA LEU A 156 19.40 -0.69 2.22
C LEU A 156 20.13 -1.03 3.54
N PRO A 157 19.69 -0.50 4.69
CA PRO A 157 20.36 -0.66 5.98
C PRO A 157 20.06 -2.01 6.67
N PHE A 158 19.91 -3.10 5.90
CA PHE A 158 19.43 -4.39 6.39
C PHE A 158 20.52 -5.47 6.57
N ASP A 159 21.78 -5.08 6.71
CA ASP A 159 22.94 -6.01 6.84
C ASP A 159 23.03 -7.03 5.69
N LEU A 160 22.63 -6.61 4.50
CA LEU A 160 22.75 -7.37 3.25
C LEU A 160 24.20 -7.42 2.76
N GLU A 161 24.49 -8.35 1.86
CA GLU A 161 25.79 -8.50 1.19
C GLU A 161 26.16 -7.19 0.45
N PRO A 162 27.27 -6.51 0.81
CA PRO A 162 27.60 -5.18 0.32
C PRO A 162 27.70 -5.02 -1.21
N LEU A 163 28.00 -6.10 -1.95
CA LEU A 163 28.07 -6.05 -3.41
C LEU A 163 26.71 -6.29 -4.09
N LEU A 164 25.70 -6.75 -3.35
CA LEU A 164 24.42 -7.21 -3.87
C LEU A 164 23.22 -6.40 -3.35
N ASN A 165 23.46 -5.30 -2.63
CA ASN A 165 22.43 -4.53 -1.93
C ASN A 165 22.21 -3.10 -2.48
N HIS A 166 22.82 -2.78 -3.62
CA HIS A 166 22.74 -1.44 -4.22
C HIS A 166 21.51 -1.27 -5.10
N TYR A 167 20.92 -0.08 -5.06
CA TYR A 167 19.79 0.33 -5.90
C TYR A 167 19.91 1.81 -6.28
N GLY A 168 19.01 2.25 -7.16
CA GLY A 168 19.01 3.59 -7.71
C GLY A 168 19.67 3.63 -9.09
N GLY A 169 19.52 4.76 -9.76
CA GLY A 169 20.03 4.95 -11.11
C GLY A 169 19.29 6.08 -11.81
N GLN A 170 19.21 5.98 -13.14
CA GLN A 170 18.56 7.00 -13.97
C GLN A 170 17.39 6.44 -14.79
N ASP A 171 17.10 5.14 -14.68
CA ASP A 171 16.14 4.46 -15.53
C ASP A 171 14.77 4.32 -14.85
N ALA A 172 13.94 5.36 -14.97
CA ALA A 172 12.57 5.32 -14.46
C ALA A 172 11.69 4.23 -15.13
N GLU A 173 12.13 3.69 -16.26
CA GLU A 173 11.46 2.63 -17.02
C GLU A 173 12.03 1.23 -16.73
N ASP A 174 12.86 1.09 -15.68
CA ASP A 174 13.39 -0.21 -15.26
C ASP A 174 12.28 -1.23 -14.99
N ASN A 175 12.59 -2.51 -15.20
CA ASN A 175 11.66 -3.61 -15.05
C ASN A 175 12.29 -4.73 -14.21
N SER A 176 11.93 -4.76 -12.94
CA SER A 176 12.34 -5.80 -11.98
C SER A 176 11.42 -7.04 -12.00
N GLY A 177 10.39 -7.04 -12.86
CA GLY A 177 9.52 -8.18 -13.13
C GLY A 177 8.05 -7.98 -12.76
N VAL A 178 7.41 -9.02 -12.22
CA VAL A 178 5.98 -9.10 -11.96
C VAL A 178 5.72 -9.71 -10.58
N LEU A 179 4.94 -9.01 -9.76
CA LEU A 179 4.35 -9.52 -8.52
C LEU A 179 2.84 -9.34 -8.65
N LYS A 180 2.14 -10.44 -8.91
CA LYS A 180 0.70 -10.43 -9.15
C LYS A 180 -0.03 -11.60 -8.51
N TYR A 181 -1.16 -11.34 -7.86
CA TYR A 181 -1.93 -12.35 -7.10
C TYR A 181 -1.02 -13.12 -6.12
N ILE A 182 -0.37 -12.38 -5.23
CA ILE A 182 0.51 -12.96 -4.21
C ILE A 182 0.03 -12.61 -2.80
N ARG A 183 0.33 -13.51 -1.86
CA ARG A 183 0.17 -13.28 -0.42
C ARG A 183 1.52 -13.34 0.27
N ILE A 184 1.82 -12.34 1.08
CA ILE A 184 3.02 -12.27 1.94
C ILE A 184 2.51 -12.24 3.39
N GLU A 185 2.73 -13.32 4.12
CA GLU A 185 2.18 -13.54 5.45
C GLU A 185 3.33 -13.58 6.48
N TYR A 186 3.20 -12.88 7.61
CA TYR A 186 4.11 -12.98 8.76
C TYR A 186 5.57 -12.55 8.53
N ALA A 187 5.81 -11.70 7.53
CA ALA A 187 7.11 -11.10 7.26
C ALA A 187 7.44 -9.97 8.26
N GLY A 188 8.53 -9.23 8.02
CA GLY A 188 8.83 -7.99 8.72
C GLY A 188 9.82 -8.12 9.90
N ARG A 189 10.85 -8.96 9.79
CA ARG A 189 11.77 -9.25 10.91
C ARG A 189 12.50 -7.98 11.40
N LYS A 190 12.41 -7.70 12.70
CA LYS A 190 13.32 -6.77 13.39
C LYS A 190 14.70 -7.42 13.58
N LEU A 191 15.74 -6.86 12.94
CA LEU A 191 17.13 -7.33 13.06
C LEU A 191 17.83 -6.71 14.27
N SER A 192 17.49 -5.48 14.60
CA SER A 192 17.95 -4.74 15.79
C SER A 192 16.93 -3.65 16.12
N SER A 193 17.19 -2.83 17.15
CA SER A 193 16.32 -1.69 17.50
C SER A 193 16.32 -0.54 16.48
N LEU A 194 17.14 -0.62 15.43
CA LEU A 194 17.31 0.42 14.39
C LEU A 194 17.24 -0.15 12.97
N LYS A 195 16.98 -1.46 12.82
CA LYS A 195 17.03 -2.16 11.52
C LYS A 195 15.93 -3.18 11.48
N GLU A 196 14.96 -2.94 10.63
CA GLU A 196 13.73 -3.69 10.56
C GLU A 196 13.47 -3.97 9.08
N LEU A 197 13.15 -5.22 8.78
CA LEU A 197 12.78 -5.66 7.44
C LEU A 197 11.27 -5.54 7.31
N ASN A 198 10.77 -5.50 6.07
CA ASN A 198 9.35 -5.28 5.76
C ASN A 198 8.67 -6.52 5.17
N GLY A 199 7.37 -6.38 4.86
CA GLY A 199 6.68 -7.33 4.00
C GLY A 199 7.26 -7.34 2.58
N LEU A 200 7.24 -6.17 1.93
CA LEU A 200 7.77 -5.94 0.60
C LEU A 200 8.51 -4.59 0.55
N SER A 201 9.83 -4.64 0.40
CA SER A 201 10.67 -3.45 0.17
C SER A 201 10.96 -3.27 -1.32
N LEU A 202 10.67 -2.10 -1.85
CA LEU A 202 10.81 -1.73 -3.25
C LEU A 202 11.79 -0.55 -3.37
N ALA A 203 13.06 -0.83 -3.61
CA ALA A 203 14.10 0.19 -3.61
C ALA A 203 14.54 0.53 -5.04
N GLY A 204 14.29 1.77 -5.48
CA GLY A 204 14.61 2.23 -6.83
C GLY A 204 13.94 1.41 -7.94
N VAL A 205 12.75 0.87 -7.72
CA VAL A 205 12.06 0.04 -8.72
C VAL A 205 11.38 0.91 -9.79
N GLY A 206 11.51 0.53 -11.06
CA GLY A 206 11.00 1.30 -12.20
C GLY A 206 9.60 0.91 -12.67
N ARG A 207 9.01 1.79 -13.50
CA ARG A 207 7.56 1.81 -13.77
C ARG A 207 7.06 0.67 -14.65
N LYS A 208 7.97 -0.07 -15.28
CA LYS A 208 7.63 -1.26 -16.08
C LYS A 208 7.49 -2.52 -15.22
N THR A 209 7.85 -2.44 -13.94
CA THR A 209 7.58 -3.51 -12.97
C THR A 209 6.09 -3.54 -12.67
N VAL A 210 5.48 -4.73 -12.70
CA VAL A 210 4.05 -4.91 -12.45
C VAL A 210 3.83 -5.28 -10.99
N LEU A 211 3.10 -4.43 -10.26
CA LEU A 211 2.72 -4.62 -8.86
C LEU A 211 1.20 -4.53 -8.73
N ASN A 212 0.52 -5.68 -8.67
CA ASN A 212 -0.93 -5.72 -8.73
C ASN A 212 -1.51 -6.89 -7.92
N ASN A 213 -2.60 -6.71 -7.18
CA ASN A 213 -3.22 -7.79 -6.40
C ASN A 213 -2.20 -8.46 -5.45
N ILE A 214 -1.66 -7.66 -4.53
CA ILE A 214 -0.71 -8.11 -3.51
C ILE A 214 -1.38 -7.93 -2.15
N GLN A 215 -1.44 -9.00 -1.37
CA GLN A 215 -1.87 -8.93 0.02
C GLN A 215 -0.68 -9.19 0.92
N ILE A 216 -0.45 -8.29 1.87
CA ILE A 216 0.50 -8.45 2.95
C ILE A 216 -0.27 -8.52 4.25
N SER A 217 0.06 -9.49 5.09
CA SER A 217 -0.70 -9.76 6.32
C SER A 217 0.23 -10.05 7.47
N TYR A 218 -0.02 -9.40 8.60
CA TYR A 218 0.77 -9.58 9.81
C TYR A 218 2.27 -9.31 9.58
N SER A 219 2.61 -8.28 8.79
CA SER A 219 3.99 -7.77 8.78
C SER A 219 4.30 -7.15 10.15
N ASN A 220 5.49 -7.41 10.69
CA ASN A 220 5.90 -6.84 11.99
C ASN A 220 6.55 -5.47 11.89
N ASP A 221 6.86 -5.06 10.68
CA ASP A 221 7.25 -3.72 10.29
C ASP A 221 6.28 -3.30 9.18
N ASP A 222 6.71 -2.49 8.22
CA ASP A 222 5.80 -2.04 7.16
C ASP A 222 5.32 -3.18 6.29
N SER A 223 4.12 -3.01 5.73
CA SER A 223 3.65 -3.91 4.68
C SER A 223 4.38 -3.61 3.37
N PHE A 224 4.25 -2.39 2.87
CA PHE A 224 4.89 -1.93 1.64
C PHE A 224 5.77 -0.73 1.95
N GLU A 225 7.08 -0.85 1.73
CA GLU A 225 8.00 0.28 1.87
C GLU A 225 8.72 0.53 0.54
N CYS A 226 8.64 1.77 0.03
CA CYS A 226 9.36 2.16 -1.17
C CYS A 226 10.45 3.19 -0.88
N TYR A 227 11.67 2.86 -1.31
CA TYR A 227 12.83 3.73 -1.25
C TYR A 227 13.10 4.32 -2.62
N GLY A 228 12.52 5.49 -2.89
CA GLY A 228 12.58 6.13 -4.20
C GLY A 228 11.85 5.32 -5.29
N GLY A 229 12.29 5.45 -6.54
CA GLY A 229 11.70 4.74 -7.68
C GLY A 229 10.50 5.45 -8.33
N ASP A 230 9.93 4.81 -9.35
CA ASP A 230 8.80 5.30 -10.14
C ASP A 230 7.85 4.12 -10.39
N LEU A 231 6.72 4.05 -9.68
CA LEU A 231 5.86 2.85 -9.65
C LEU A 231 4.40 3.19 -9.87
N ASN A 232 3.72 2.28 -10.57
CA ASN A 232 2.27 2.19 -10.58
C ASN A 232 1.86 0.91 -9.84
N MET A 233 1.03 1.05 -8.81
CA MET A 233 0.56 -0.05 -7.99
C MET A 233 -0.95 -0.03 -7.88
N SER A 234 -1.58 -1.20 -7.91
CA SER A 234 -3.03 -1.27 -7.72
C SER A 234 -3.47 -2.54 -7.00
N ASN A 235 -4.64 -2.47 -6.37
CA ASN A 235 -5.24 -3.62 -5.69
C ASN A 235 -4.33 -4.18 -4.58
N LEU A 236 -3.71 -3.29 -3.81
CA LEU A 236 -2.89 -3.68 -2.66
C LEU A 236 -3.76 -3.83 -1.41
N ILE A 237 -3.41 -4.80 -0.58
CA ILE A 237 -4.07 -5.05 0.71
C ILE A 237 -2.99 -5.14 1.77
N SER A 238 -3.04 -4.22 2.74
CA SER A 238 -2.34 -4.37 4.01
C SER A 238 -3.35 -4.80 5.07
N TYR A 239 -3.05 -5.88 5.80
CA TYR A 239 -3.93 -6.43 6.81
C TYR A 239 -3.18 -6.72 8.11
N ARG A 240 -3.51 -5.98 9.16
CA ARG A 240 -2.91 -6.14 10.51
C ARG A 240 -1.39 -6.03 10.53
N THR A 241 -0.86 -5.09 9.76
CA THR A 241 0.53 -4.63 9.86
C THR A 241 0.79 -4.02 11.23
N THR A 242 1.98 -4.25 11.78
CA THR A 242 2.37 -3.70 13.08
C THR A 242 2.75 -2.23 12.95
N ASP A 243 3.66 -1.87 12.03
CA ASP A 243 4.04 -0.47 11.79
C ASP A 243 3.18 0.12 10.64
N ASP A 244 3.75 0.59 9.53
CA ASP A 244 3.02 1.36 8.53
C ASP A 244 2.53 0.52 7.33
N ASP A 245 1.31 0.80 6.87
CA ASP A 245 0.72 0.00 5.79
C ASP A 245 1.39 0.28 4.44
N PHE A 246 1.67 1.56 4.17
CA PHE A 246 2.34 2.06 2.97
C PHE A 246 3.32 3.18 3.38
N ASP A 247 4.62 2.91 3.32
CA ASP A 247 5.68 3.90 3.56
C ASP A 247 6.42 4.24 2.26
N PHE A 248 6.70 5.53 2.08
CA PHE A 248 7.37 6.08 0.92
C PHE A 248 8.39 7.14 1.33
N THR A 249 9.63 6.91 0.93
CA THR A 249 10.76 7.82 1.18
C THR A 249 11.62 8.03 -0.09
N GLN A 250 12.68 8.83 0.06
CA GLN A 250 13.79 8.96 -0.89
C GLN A 250 13.40 9.38 -2.32
N GLY A 251 12.41 10.27 -2.43
CA GLY A 251 11.99 10.84 -3.71
C GLY A 251 11.07 9.92 -4.50
N ALA A 252 10.40 8.96 -3.86
CA ALA A 252 9.50 8.00 -4.51
C ALA A 252 8.43 8.70 -5.34
N GLN A 253 8.22 8.23 -6.58
CA GLN A 253 7.19 8.73 -7.49
C GLN A 253 6.14 7.65 -7.70
N ILE A 254 5.04 7.70 -6.94
CA ILE A 254 4.11 6.57 -6.85
C ILE A 254 2.70 6.98 -7.29
N ASN A 255 2.09 6.15 -8.13
CA ASN A 255 0.63 6.13 -8.31
C ASN A 255 0.09 4.84 -7.68
N ILE A 256 -0.71 4.99 -6.62
CA ILE A 256 -1.39 3.88 -5.94
C ILE A 256 -2.90 4.01 -6.15
N SER A 257 -3.55 2.90 -6.52
CA SER A 257 -4.99 2.92 -6.78
C SER A 257 -5.73 1.67 -6.30
N ASN A 258 -6.97 1.86 -5.88
CA ASN A 258 -7.88 0.76 -5.54
C ASN A 258 -7.30 -0.18 -4.47
N SER A 259 -6.70 0.39 -3.42
CA SER A 259 -5.99 -0.34 -2.37
C SER A 259 -6.64 -0.12 -1.01
N VAL A 260 -6.42 -1.05 -0.08
CA VAL A 260 -7.01 -1.01 1.25
C VAL A 260 -5.99 -1.32 2.34
N ALA A 261 -6.05 -0.55 3.42
CA ALA A 261 -5.36 -0.82 4.68
C ALA A 261 -6.39 -1.15 5.76
N ILE A 262 -6.26 -2.33 6.37
CA ILE A 262 -7.17 -2.84 7.38
C ILE A 262 -6.39 -3.02 8.68
N ARG A 263 -6.53 -2.04 9.55
CA ARG A 263 -5.81 -1.96 10.83
C ARG A 263 -6.62 -2.53 11.98
N HIS A 264 -5.90 -2.87 13.04
CA HIS A 264 -6.44 -3.33 14.31
C HIS A 264 -5.64 -2.68 15.44
N PRO A 265 -6.24 -2.17 16.54
CA PRO A 265 -5.50 -1.43 17.57
C PRO A 265 -4.39 -2.24 18.25
N PHE A 266 -4.57 -3.56 18.41
CA PHE A 266 -3.54 -4.47 18.93
C PHE A 266 -2.49 -4.96 17.90
N SER A 267 -2.42 -4.32 16.74
CA SER A 267 -1.38 -4.50 15.74
C SER A 267 -0.79 -3.10 15.47
N SER A 268 0.07 -2.67 16.39
CA SER A 268 0.63 -1.32 16.44
C SER A 268 2.05 -1.36 17.00
N ASP A 269 2.97 -0.60 16.42
CA ASP A 269 4.29 -0.30 16.97
C ASP A 269 4.22 0.80 18.05
N ILE A 270 5.28 0.89 18.85
CA ILE A 270 5.44 1.91 19.89
C ILE A 270 5.82 3.29 19.32
N SER A 271 6.50 3.32 18.17
CA SER A 271 6.84 4.53 17.41
C SER A 271 5.58 5.29 16.98
N GLY A 272 4.54 4.55 16.60
CA GLY A 272 3.34 5.03 15.95
C GLY A 272 2.94 3.97 14.92
N SER A 273 1.74 4.06 14.36
CA SER A 273 1.39 3.22 13.22
C SER A 273 0.28 3.84 12.43
N ARG A 274 0.42 3.82 11.12
CA ARG A 274 -0.28 4.66 10.15
C ARG A 274 -0.58 3.84 8.92
N CYS A 275 -1.52 4.35 8.13
CA CYS A 275 -1.76 3.76 6.82
C CYS A 275 -0.82 4.31 5.75
N PHE A 276 -0.54 5.62 5.81
CA PHE A 276 0.48 6.23 4.98
C PHE A 276 1.47 6.97 5.86
N GLU A 277 2.74 6.64 5.75
CA GLU A 277 3.86 7.52 6.11
C GLU A 277 4.54 7.96 4.82
N VAL A 278 4.76 9.27 4.70
CA VAL A 278 5.28 9.84 3.47
C VAL A 278 6.26 10.94 3.79
N ASP A 279 7.51 10.70 3.40
CA ASP A 279 8.56 11.68 3.48
C ASP A 279 9.41 11.72 2.23
N SER A 280 10.17 12.80 2.09
CA SER A 280 11.12 12.93 0.99
C SER A 280 12.51 12.42 1.36
N TYR A 281 12.78 12.22 2.64
CA TYR A 281 14.06 11.83 3.20
C TYR A 281 13.94 11.57 4.71
N ASP A 282 14.75 10.65 5.24
CA ASP A 282 15.02 10.56 6.70
C ASP A 282 15.83 11.78 7.17
N LYS A 283 16.90 12.12 6.44
CA LYS A 283 17.81 13.23 6.79
C LYS A 283 18.20 14.05 5.57
N ILE A 284 18.08 15.38 5.71
CA ILE A 284 18.48 16.35 4.68
C ILE A 284 19.94 16.15 4.26
N GLY A 285 20.85 15.85 5.19
CA GLY A 285 22.29 15.72 4.91
C GLY A 285 22.67 14.62 3.91
N GLY A 286 21.81 13.63 3.68
CA GLY A 286 22.00 12.56 2.68
C GLY A 286 21.26 12.79 1.35
N THR A 287 20.57 13.92 1.22
CA THR A 287 19.58 14.14 0.15
C THR A 287 20.06 15.18 -0.86
N ASP A 288 19.93 14.87 -2.14
CA ASP A 288 20.09 15.81 -3.25
C ASP A 288 18.77 16.57 -3.48
N MET A 289 18.67 17.75 -2.86
CA MET A 289 17.50 18.62 -2.95
C MET A 289 17.21 19.15 -4.37
N SER A 290 18.12 18.94 -5.34
CA SER A 290 17.87 19.28 -6.75
C SER A 290 17.07 18.20 -7.49
N LYS A 291 16.94 17.00 -6.91
CA LYS A 291 16.16 15.90 -7.46
C LYS A 291 14.68 16.04 -7.09
N LYS A 292 13.86 15.17 -7.68
CA LYS A 292 12.43 15.10 -7.34
C LYS A 292 12.29 14.65 -5.88
N MET A 293 11.52 15.40 -5.12
CA MET A 293 11.04 14.99 -3.80
C MET A 293 9.90 13.98 -3.93
N THR A 294 9.55 13.30 -2.83
CA THR A 294 8.54 12.24 -2.84
C THR A 294 7.19 12.79 -3.29
N LYS A 295 6.57 12.12 -4.26
CA LYS A 295 5.26 12.45 -4.80
C LYS A 295 4.40 11.22 -4.91
N ILE A 296 3.31 11.21 -4.14
CA ILE A 296 2.35 10.12 -4.10
C ILE A 296 1.00 10.60 -4.61
N ASN A 297 0.46 9.88 -5.60
CA ASN A 297 -0.92 10.04 -6.05
C ASN A 297 -1.71 8.80 -5.66
N ALA A 298 -2.55 8.93 -4.64
CA ALA A 298 -3.41 7.88 -4.11
C ALA A 298 -4.86 8.14 -4.52
N SER A 299 -5.50 7.14 -5.13
CA SER A 299 -6.90 7.24 -5.56
C SER A 299 -7.70 5.97 -5.28
N ASN A 300 -8.98 6.13 -4.94
CA ASN A 300 -9.87 4.99 -4.63
C ASN A 300 -9.30 4.12 -3.49
N ILE A 301 -8.91 4.76 -2.39
CA ILE A 301 -8.28 4.08 -1.24
C ILE A 301 -9.30 3.90 -0.12
N THR A 302 -9.28 2.75 0.55
CA THR A 302 -10.00 2.57 1.82
C THR A 302 -9.00 2.36 2.96
N LEU A 303 -9.02 3.25 3.95
CA LEU A 303 -8.26 3.14 5.19
C LEU A 303 -9.25 2.86 6.31
N VAL A 304 -9.11 1.75 7.02
CA VAL A 304 -10.08 1.38 8.06
C VAL A 304 -9.39 0.80 9.29
N ASN A 305 -9.77 1.30 10.45
CA ASN A 305 -9.59 0.60 11.70
C ASN A 305 -10.85 -0.19 12.03
N MET A 306 -10.69 -1.49 12.29
CA MET A 306 -11.83 -2.39 12.48
C MET A 306 -12.49 -2.26 13.86
N GLU A 307 -11.76 -1.73 14.83
CA GLU A 307 -12.20 -1.62 16.23
C GLU A 307 -12.11 -0.18 16.71
N GLU A 308 -12.90 0.15 17.73
CA GLU A 308 -12.82 1.45 18.39
C GLU A 308 -11.51 1.61 19.18
N ASN A 309 -10.97 2.83 19.19
CA ASN A 309 -9.72 3.15 19.87
C ASN A 309 -9.88 3.38 21.38
N ASN A 310 -10.43 2.41 22.10
CA ASN A 310 -10.63 2.55 23.55
C ASN A 310 -9.33 2.46 24.36
N GLN A 311 -8.20 2.12 23.72
CA GLN A 311 -6.89 1.92 24.37
C GLN A 311 -5.84 2.97 23.98
N GLY A 312 -6.18 3.95 23.13
CA GLY A 312 -5.25 4.99 22.67
C GLY A 312 -4.16 4.50 21.71
N LEU A 313 -4.33 3.32 21.12
CA LEU A 313 -3.37 2.69 20.18
C LEU A 313 -3.60 3.08 18.72
N VAL A 314 -4.77 3.65 18.39
CA VAL A 314 -5.04 4.19 17.05
C VAL A 314 -4.68 5.67 17.00
N ARG A 315 -3.83 6.05 16.05
CA ARG A 315 -3.39 7.44 15.85
C ARG A 315 -3.92 7.99 14.52
N GLU A 316 -3.14 8.82 13.84
CA GLU A 316 -3.40 9.32 12.50
C GLU A 316 -3.46 8.19 11.46
N SER A 317 -4.25 8.40 10.39
CA SER A 317 -4.22 7.48 9.25
C SER A 317 -3.11 7.81 8.24
N VAL A 318 -2.79 9.09 8.10
CA VAL A 318 -1.79 9.60 7.17
C VAL A 318 -0.86 10.55 7.91
N TYR A 319 0.45 10.35 7.79
CA TYR A 319 1.48 11.29 8.19
C TYR A 319 2.28 11.75 6.98
N VAL A 320 2.49 13.06 6.87
CA VAL A 320 3.26 13.66 5.78
C VAL A 320 4.31 14.59 6.35
N ARG A 321 5.55 14.43 5.89
CA ARG A 321 6.69 15.26 6.27
C ARG A 321 6.96 16.39 5.28
N GLU A 322 7.80 17.33 5.68
CA GLU A 322 8.18 18.47 4.83
C GLU A 322 8.69 18.07 3.44
N ASN A 323 8.60 19.02 2.50
CA ASN A 323 9.05 18.86 1.11
C ASN A 323 8.39 17.73 0.30
N THR A 324 7.30 17.15 0.81
CA THR A 324 6.57 16.03 0.19
C THR A 324 5.33 16.50 -0.55
N PHE A 325 4.97 15.79 -1.64
CA PHE A 325 3.73 15.97 -2.37
C PHE A 325 2.82 14.76 -2.16
N PHE A 326 1.62 14.97 -1.62
CA PHE A 326 0.69 13.87 -1.33
C PHE A 326 -0.72 14.20 -1.79
N ASN A 327 -1.26 13.38 -2.68
CA ASN A 327 -2.61 13.54 -3.19
C ASN A 327 -3.44 12.32 -2.81
N LEU A 328 -4.55 12.52 -2.09
CA LEU A 328 -5.52 11.49 -1.76
C LEU A 328 -6.89 11.87 -2.32
N SER A 329 -7.43 11.02 -3.20
CA SER A 329 -8.68 11.32 -3.90
C SER A 329 -9.65 10.15 -3.97
N ASN A 330 -10.96 10.46 -3.90
CA ASN A 330 -12.05 9.47 -4.01
C ASN A 330 -11.88 8.33 -3.00
N SER A 331 -11.58 8.64 -1.74
CA SER A 331 -11.17 7.66 -0.73
C SER A 331 -12.06 7.68 0.52
N ILE A 332 -12.04 6.57 1.26
CA ILE A 332 -12.72 6.43 2.55
C ILE A 332 -11.66 6.25 3.64
N ILE A 333 -11.78 7.00 4.72
CA ILE A 333 -10.97 6.87 5.93
C ILE A 333 -11.91 6.66 7.10
N SER A 334 -11.73 5.58 7.87
CA SER A 334 -12.66 5.20 8.95
C SER A 334 -11.93 4.79 10.23
N GLY A 335 -12.24 5.46 11.34
CA GLY A 335 -11.88 4.99 12.69
C GLY A 335 -10.49 5.38 13.21
N PHE A 336 -9.97 6.55 12.81
CA PHE A 336 -8.67 7.06 13.26
C PHE A 336 -8.81 8.21 14.26
N THR A 337 -7.69 8.69 14.83
CA THR A 337 -7.71 9.94 15.62
C THR A 337 -7.81 11.13 14.65
N PRO A 338 -6.79 11.93 14.30
CA PRO A 338 -6.95 12.74 13.10
C PRO A 338 -6.90 11.83 11.87
N PHE A 339 -7.50 12.22 10.75
CA PHE A 339 -7.28 11.44 9.53
C PHE A 339 -5.92 11.79 8.90
N VAL A 340 -5.43 13.03 9.04
CA VAL A 340 -4.08 13.44 8.61
C VAL A 340 -3.35 14.18 9.72
N LEU A 341 -2.07 13.87 9.90
CA LEU A 341 -1.11 14.65 10.68
C LEU A 341 0.02 15.16 9.76
N LEU A 342 0.30 16.45 9.82
CA LEU A 342 1.38 17.11 9.09
C LEU A 342 2.54 17.41 10.04
N GLU A 343 3.76 17.05 9.62
CA GLU A 343 4.98 17.44 10.34
C GLU A 343 5.02 18.96 10.53
N GLY A 344 5.49 19.41 11.70
CA GLY A 344 5.51 20.84 12.05
C GLY A 344 6.27 21.71 11.04
N ASN A 345 7.33 21.18 10.42
CA ASN A 345 8.18 21.91 9.49
C ASN A 345 7.51 22.23 8.14
N ILE A 346 6.40 21.57 7.80
CA ILE A 346 5.57 21.95 6.64
C ILE A 346 5.06 23.39 6.82
N GLY A 347 4.79 23.81 8.05
CA GLY A 347 4.17 25.10 8.34
C GLY A 347 2.74 25.21 7.80
N ASN A 348 2.23 26.43 7.70
CA ASN A 348 0.83 26.71 7.33
C ASN A 348 0.69 27.70 6.15
N GLY A 349 1.78 27.96 5.42
CA GLY A 349 1.73 28.80 4.23
C GLY A 349 1.10 28.10 3.04
N ASP A 350 0.28 28.82 2.27
CA ASP A 350 -0.48 28.29 1.12
C ASP A 350 0.39 27.52 0.12
N GLU A 351 1.63 27.96 -0.14
CA GLU A 351 2.57 27.27 -1.04
C GLU A 351 2.92 25.86 -0.55
N ASN A 352 3.09 25.68 0.76
CA ASN A 352 3.39 24.38 1.34
C ASN A 352 2.14 23.49 1.37
N LEU A 353 0.99 24.05 1.75
CA LEU A 353 -0.26 23.31 1.79
C LEU A 353 -0.73 22.88 0.39
N ALA A 354 -0.46 23.68 -0.65
CA ALA A 354 -0.80 23.35 -2.03
C ALA A 354 -0.02 22.14 -2.59
N LYS A 355 1.04 21.66 -1.91
CA LYS A 355 1.73 20.40 -2.25
C LYS A 355 0.90 19.17 -1.91
N LEU A 356 -0.13 19.33 -1.06
CA LEU A 356 -1.00 18.27 -0.60
C LEU A 356 -2.42 18.49 -1.13
N THR A 357 -3.06 17.43 -1.62
CA THR A 357 -4.45 17.50 -2.10
C THR A 357 -5.28 16.42 -1.44
N PHE A 358 -6.39 16.82 -0.84
CA PHE A 358 -7.41 15.92 -0.28
C PHE A 358 -8.72 16.18 -1.00
N LYS A 359 -9.24 15.23 -1.77
CA LYS A 359 -10.41 15.46 -2.62
C LYS A 359 -11.42 14.32 -2.62
N ASN A 360 -12.71 14.64 -2.54
CA ASN A 360 -13.81 13.66 -2.58
C ASN A 360 -13.62 12.54 -1.55
N LEU A 361 -13.55 12.90 -0.27
CA LEU A 361 -13.29 11.96 0.82
C LEU A 361 -14.55 11.69 1.64
N ILE A 362 -14.63 10.50 2.23
CA ILE A 362 -15.45 10.25 3.43
C ILE A 362 -14.47 10.04 4.58
N VAL A 363 -14.58 10.90 5.59
CA VAL A 363 -13.85 10.82 6.84
C VAL A 363 -14.85 10.38 7.92
N ASN A 364 -14.94 9.07 8.10
CA ASN A 364 -15.87 8.42 9.02
C ASN A 364 -15.22 8.16 10.38
N ASN A 365 -15.93 8.41 11.47
CA ASN A 365 -15.49 8.07 12.82
C ASN A 365 -14.06 8.53 13.19
N CYS A 366 -13.53 9.57 12.53
CA CYS A 366 -12.26 10.16 12.92
C CYS A 366 -12.48 11.20 14.03
N ASN A 367 -11.50 11.34 14.92
CA ASN A 367 -11.42 12.39 15.94
C ASN A 367 -10.39 13.46 15.54
N GLY A 368 -10.79 14.33 14.62
CA GLY A 368 -9.94 15.37 14.03
C GLY A 368 -9.96 15.33 12.51
N GLY A 369 -9.53 16.44 11.91
CA GLY A 369 -9.42 16.61 10.47
C GLY A 369 -7.97 16.44 9.99
N ILE A 370 -7.49 17.49 9.32
CA ILE A 370 -6.09 17.66 8.91
C ILE A 370 -5.40 18.50 9.98
N ASN A 371 -4.56 17.87 10.79
CA ASN A 371 -3.86 18.51 11.90
C ASN A 371 -2.38 18.67 11.59
N SER A 372 -1.69 19.51 12.35
CA SER A 372 -0.23 19.60 12.38
C SER A 372 0.31 19.29 13.79
N GLU A 373 1.53 18.78 13.85
CA GLU A 373 2.32 18.72 15.10
C GLU A 373 2.49 20.11 15.74
N SER A 374 2.52 21.16 14.92
CA SER A 374 2.43 22.55 15.37
C SER A 374 0.95 22.92 15.54
N SER A 375 0.36 22.57 16.68
CA SER A 375 -1.09 22.72 16.93
C SER A 375 -1.65 24.14 16.75
N SER A 376 -0.81 25.17 16.90
CA SER A 376 -1.17 26.57 16.59
C SER A 376 -1.52 26.82 15.11
N SER A 377 -1.09 25.93 14.21
CA SER A 377 -1.34 25.99 12.77
C SER A 377 -2.67 25.36 12.36
N ASN A 378 -3.31 24.56 13.21
CA ASN A 378 -4.47 23.74 12.84
C ASN A 378 -5.61 24.56 12.24
N ALA A 379 -5.96 25.70 12.85
CA ALA A 379 -7.05 26.54 12.36
C ALA A 379 -6.80 27.09 10.95
N VAL A 380 -5.55 27.42 10.61
CA VAL A 380 -5.18 27.92 9.27
C VAL A 380 -5.27 26.79 8.24
N ILE A 381 -4.73 25.62 8.60
CA ILE A 381 -4.73 24.41 7.75
C ILE A 381 -6.16 23.96 7.45
N GLU A 382 -7.02 23.88 8.47
CA GLU A 382 -8.43 23.52 8.31
C GLU A 382 -9.15 24.50 7.37
N ASN A 383 -8.94 25.81 7.57
CA ASN A 383 -9.54 26.83 6.71
C ASN A 383 -9.09 26.72 5.25
N PHE A 384 -7.80 26.46 5.01
CA PHE A 384 -7.27 26.27 3.66
C PHE A 384 -8.00 25.16 2.92
N TYR A 385 -8.07 23.95 3.47
CA TYR A 385 -8.69 22.81 2.80
C TYR A 385 -10.22 22.88 2.73
N ASN A 386 -10.87 23.57 3.68
CA ASN A 386 -12.30 23.84 3.61
C ASN A 386 -12.64 24.83 2.48
N SER A 387 -11.79 25.84 2.24
CA SER A 387 -12.01 26.86 1.20
C SER A 387 -11.88 26.32 -0.24
N GLN A 388 -11.14 25.24 -0.43
CA GLN A 388 -10.86 24.62 -1.73
C GLN A 388 -12.05 23.85 -2.34
N ASN A 389 -13.19 23.78 -1.64
CA ASN A 389 -14.32 22.91 -2.00
C ASN A 389 -13.88 21.45 -2.25
N SER A 390 -13.10 20.93 -1.31
CA SER A 390 -12.43 19.64 -1.38
C SER A 390 -13.36 18.42 -1.40
N GLY A 391 -14.67 18.59 -1.11
CA GLY A 391 -15.62 17.46 -1.08
C GLY A 391 -15.29 16.43 0.01
N ILE A 392 -14.78 16.89 1.16
CA ILE A 392 -14.53 16.05 2.34
C ILE A 392 -15.81 16.00 3.16
N GLU A 393 -16.37 14.80 3.30
CA GLU A 393 -17.58 14.54 4.09
C GLU A 393 -17.20 13.87 5.41
N TYR A 394 -17.59 14.47 6.53
CA TYR A 394 -17.37 13.90 7.86
C TYR A 394 -18.62 13.14 8.32
N THR A 395 -18.47 11.88 8.70
CA THR A 395 -19.59 11.00 9.06
C THR A 395 -19.32 10.20 10.33
N LYS A 396 -20.37 9.63 10.92
CA LYS A 396 -20.32 8.78 12.13
C LYS A 396 -21.14 7.49 11.95
N LEU A 397 -20.87 6.78 10.87
CA LEU A 397 -21.53 5.52 10.50
C LEU A 397 -20.81 4.33 11.11
N LYS A 398 -21.55 3.27 11.42
CA LYS A 398 -20.94 1.97 11.72
C LYS A 398 -20.29 1.41 10.45
N ASN A 399 -19.22 0.62 10.61
CA ASN A 399 -18.58 -0.05 9.47
C ASN A 399 -19.58 -0.89 8.65
N THR A 400 -20.57 -1.52 9.29
CA THR A 400 -21.64 -2.30 8.61
C THR A 400 -22.61 -1.44 7.80
N GLU A 401 -22.67 -0.14 8.05
CA GLU A 401 -23.48 0.82 7.30
C GLU A 401 -22.65 1.45 6.18
N LEU A 402 -21.35 1.70 6.42
CA LEU A 402 -20.42 2.32 5.49
C LEU A 402 -19.95 1.39 4.37
N PHE A 403 -19.69 0.11 4.67
CA PHE A 403 -19.12 -0.86 3.73
C PHE A 403 -20.10 -1.97 3.36
N THR A 404 -19.94 -2.56 2.17
CA THR A 404 -20.82 -3.63 1.67
C THR A 404 -20.83 -4.84 2.60
N THR A 405 -19.68 -5.35 3.03
CA THR A 405 -19.58 -6.49 3.96
C THR A 405 -18.25 -6.42 4.74
N PRO A 406 -18.12 -5.62 5.81
CA PRO A 406 -16.84 -5.44 6.53
C PRO A 406 -16.47 -6.63 7.44
N ASN A 407 -16.97 -7.83 7.17
CA ASN A 407 -16.78 -8.99 8.02
C ASN A 407 -15.51 -9.77 7.66
N ILE A 408 -14.43 -9.53 8.40
CA ILE A 408 -13.14 -10.22 8.30
C ILE A 408 -13.25 -11.75 8.49
N LYS A 409 -14.29 -12.25 9.18
CA LYS A 409 -14.50 -13.69 9.34
C LYS A 409 -15.04 -14.37 8.08
N GLY A 410 -15.54 -13.63 7.10
CA GLY A 410 -16.09 -14.15 5.85
C GLY A 410 -15.25 -13.74 4.64
N SER A 411 -15.92 -13.27 3.60
CA SER A 411 -15.31 -12.62 2.43
C SER A 411 -15.53 -11.11 2.58
N PRO A 412 -14.59 -10.37 3.19
CA PRO A 412 -14.81 -8.96 3.45
C PRO A 412 -14.87 -8.16 2.14
N ASP A 413 -15.68 -7.12 2.15
CA ASP A 413 -15.90 -6.19 1.06
C ASP A 413 -15.97 -4.77 1.62
N PHE A 414 -14.88 -4.04 1.42
CA PHE A 414 -14.66 -2.66 1.90
C PHE A 414 -14.99 -1.61 0.83
N ARG A 415 -15.71 -1.99 -0.24
CA ARG A 415 -16.36 -1.03 -1.13
C ARG A 415 -17.47 -0.30 -0.37
N ALA A 416 -17.71 0.95 -0.73
CA ALA A 416 -18.77 1.75 -0.14
C ALA A 416 -20.13 1.07 -0.31
N ASN A 417 -20.94 1.06 0.76
CA ASN A 417 -22.32 0.61 0.69
C ASN A 417 -23.19 1.69 0.03
N VAL A 418 -23.42 1.53 -1.27
CA VAL A 418 -24.18 2.48 -2.11
C VAL A 418 -25.63 2.70 -1.65
N ASN A 419 -26.24 1.76 -0.93
CA ASN A 419 -27.62 1.91 -0.46
C ASN A 419 -27.75 2.87 0.73
N ASN A 420 -26.68 3.05 1.52
CA ASN A 420 -26.68 3.88 2.72
C ASN A 420 -25.92 5.21 2.53
N THR A 421 -25.01 5.29 1.55
CA THR A 421 -24.25 6.53 1.25
C THR A 421 -25.07 7.59 0.51
N LEU A 422 -26.13 7.20 -0.20
CA LEU A 422 -27.07 8.12 -0.85
C LEU A 422 -27.90 8.96 0.15
N ALA A 423 -28.03 8.53 1.41
CA ALA A 423 -28.76 9.27 2.43
C ALA A 423 -27.98 10.46 3.03
N ILE A 424 -26.71 10.62 2.67
CA ILE A 424 -25.77 11.61 3.24
C ILE A 424 -25.64 12.84 2.31
N GLY A 425 -26.21 12.77 1.10
CA GLY A 425 -26.16 13.82 0.08
C GLY A 425 -27.35 14.79 0.05
N ASN A 426 -28.15 14.88 1.12
CA ASN A 426 -29.26 15.85 1.24
C ASN A 426 -29.04 16.83 2.39
#